data_AF-A0AA96F3S1-F1
#
_entry.id   AF-A0AA96F3S1-F1
#
_cell.length_a   1.000
_cell.length_b   1.000
_cell.length_c   1.000
_cell.angle_alpha   90.00
_cell.angle_beta   90.00
_cell.angle_gamma   90.00
#
_symmetry.space_group_name_H-M   'P 1'
#
loop_
_entity.id
_entity.type
_entity.pdbx_description
1 polymer ?
#
loop_
_entity_poly.entity_id
_entity_poly.type
_entity_poly.pdbx_seq_one_letter_code
_entity_poly.pdbx_strand_id
1 'polypeptide(L)'
;MDLKLDDLIKNLIIISSEKEEQLNLIGYGNVGTEMLINFGISNKKLSGFFEQNLINQKQKEKLEEFQAYIDEKANLDDNLDSEEWNKTRLIAKEILIILKANNYRVYLDKSGKFWEPKLIM
;
A
#
# COMPACT_ATOMS: atom_id res chain seq x y z
N MET A 1 15.18 -2.04 -11.19
CA MET A 1 14.91 -1.24 -9.98
C MET A 1 14.47 -2.25 -8.93
N ASP A 2 15.36 -2.59 -8.00
CA ASP A 2 15.08 -3.54 -6.92
C ASP A 2 14.08 -2.90 -5.97
N LEU A 3 12.80 -3.22 -6.17
CA LEU A 3 11.75 -2.78 -5.27
C LEU A 3 11.83 -3.62 -4.00
N LYS A 4 12.01 -2.93 -2.86
CA LYS A 4 12.16 -3.56 -1.55
C LYS A 4 10.78 -3.82 -0.96
N LEU A 5 10.67 -4.84 -0.10
CA LEU A 5 9.45 -5.09 0.68
C LEU A 5 9.01 -3.82 1.45
N ASP A 6 9.97 -2.99 1.86
CA ASP A 6 9.72 -1.71 2.52
C ASP A 6 8.91 -0.73 1.66
N ASP A 7 9.06 -0.76 0.33
CA ASP A 7 8.29 0.08 -0.58
C ASP A 7 6.83 -0.39 -0.66
N LEU A 8 6.62 -1.71 -0.69
CA LEU A 8 5.28 -2.30 -0.60
C LEU A 8 4.61 -1.92 0.74
N ILE A 9 5.32 -2.06 1.86
CA ILE A 9 4.81 -1.70 3.18
C ILE A 9 4.50 -0.21 3.25
N LYS A 10 5.38 0.66 2.74
CA LYS A 10 5.14 2.11 2.64
C LYS A 10 3.85 2.41 1.89
N ASN A 11 3.69 1.80 0.72
CA ASN A 11 2.52 1.99 -0.11
C ASN A 11 1.24 1.54 0.61
N LEU A 12 1.27 0.37 1.25
CA LEU A 12 0.16 -0.16 2.07
C LEU A 12 -0.20 0.80 3.20
N ILE A 13 0.78 1.40 3.88
CA ILE A 13 0.53 2.41 4.91
C ILE A 13 -0.20 3.60 4.31
N ILE A 14 0.27 4.14 3.17
CA ILE A 14 -0.38 5.26 2.47
C ILE A 14 -1.83 4.89 2.08
N ILE A 15 -2.06 3.72 1.47
CA ILE A 15 -3.44 3.29 1.13
C ILE A 15 -4.30 3.11 2.37
N SER A 16 -3.74 2.66 3.48
CA SER A 16 -4.48 2.43 4.72
C SER A 16 -4.80 3.72 5.50
N SER A 17 -4.10 4.82 5.21
CA SER A 17 -4.24 6.08 5.92
C SER A 17 -5.60 6.75 5.69
N GLU A 18 -5.97 7.62 6.62
CA GLU A 18 -7.16 8.46 6.48
C GLU A 18 -6.98 9.46 5.34
N LYS A 19 -8.10 9.90 4.75
CA LYS A 19 -8.10 10.77 3.55
C LYS A 19 -7.18 11.99 3.66
N GLU A 20 -7.24 12.71 4.78
CA GLU A 20 -6.41 13.90 4.97
C GLU A 20 -4.91 13.57 4.94
N GLU A 21 -4.52 12.45 5.57
CA GLU A 21 -3.14 11.97 5.56
C GLU A 21 -2.74 11.47 4.17
N GLN A 22 -3.64 10.80 3.43
CA GLN A 22 -3.41 10.41 2.04
C GLN A 22 -3.16 11.62 1.13
N LEU A 23 -4.02 12.63 1.20
CA LEU A 23 -3.88 13.87 0.42
C LEU A 23 -2.56 14.59 0.75
N ASN A 24 -2.17 14.61 2.02
CA ASN A 24 -0.90 15.18 2.46
C ASN A 24 0.31 14.38 1.95
N LEU A 25 0.21 13.05 1.95
CA LEU A 25 1.31 12.16 1.54
C LEU A 25 1.50 12.14 0.02
N ILE A 26 0.43 12.25 -0.77
CA ILE A 26 0.47 12.03 -2.23
C ILE A 26 0.57 13.35 -2.99
N GLY A 27 0.10 14.46 -2.42
CA GLY A 27 0.04 15.76 -3.08
C GLY A 27 -1.21 15.93 -3.98
N TYR A 28 -1.18 16.95 -4.86
CA TYR A 28 -2.27 17.24 -5.79
C TYR A 28 -2.13 16.43 -7.10
N GLY A 29 -3.13 15.62 -7.48
CA GLY A 29 -3.13 14.81 -8.71
C GLY A 29 -4.33 13.86 -8.83
N ASN A 30 -4.39 13.05 -9.91
CA ASN A 30 -5.38 11.97 -10.10
C ASN A 30 -4.97 10.78 -9.21
N VAL A 31 -5.21 10.94 -7.91
CA VAL A 31 -4.56 10.19 -6.84
C VAL A 31 -4.94 8.71 -6.87
N GLY A 32 -6.16 8.38 -7.28
CA GLY A 32 -6.65 7.02 -7.13
C GLY A 32 -5.94 6.02 -8.03
N THR A 33 -5.84 6.34 -9.32
CA THR A 33 -5.19 5.49 -10.31
C THR A 33 -3.66 5.47 -10.10
N GLU A 34 -3.06 6.63 -9.82
CA GLU A 34 -1.61 6.71 -9.60
C GLU A 34 -1.16 6.02 -8.30
N MET A 35 -1.95 6.05 -7.22
CA MET A 35 -1.65 5.29 -5.99
C MET A 35 -1.64 3.79 -6.23
N LEU A 36 -2.60 3.27 -6.98
CA LEU A 36 -2.71 1.84 -7.26
C LEU A 36 -1.60 1.37 -8.20
N ILE A 37 -1.24 2.18 -9.21
CA ILE A 37 -0.10 1.92 -10.09
C ILE A 37 1.22 1.96 -9.29
N ASN A 38 1.38 2.94 -8.40
CA ASN A 38 2.56 3.07 -7.54
C ASN A 38 2.61 2.04 -6.42
N PHE A 39 1.48 1.42 -6.08
CA PHE A 39 1.37 0.36 -5.08
C PHE A 39 2.34 -0.79 -5.33
N GLY A 40 2.73 -0.97 -6.59
CA GLY A 40 3.84 -1.82 -6.96
C GLY A 40 3.56 -3.29 -6.68
N ILE A 41 2.31 -3.69 -6.44
CA ILE A 41 1.93 -5.09 -6.32
C ILE A 41 1.76 -5.67 -7.71
N SER A 42 2.62 -6.62 -8.05
CA SER A 42 2.42 -7.48 -9.21
C SER A 42 2.80 -8.91 -8.84
N ASN A 43 2.13 -9.89 -9.45
CA ASN A 43 2.40 -11.32 -9.23
C ASN A 43 3.89 -11.68 -9.35
N LYS A 44 4.61 -11.03 -10.27
CA LYS A 44 6.06 -11.20 -10.43
C LYS A 44 6.85 -10.74 -9.20
N LYS A 45 6.47 -9.60 -8.60
CA LYS A 45 7.13 -9.07 -7.39
C LYS A 45 6.78 -9.88 -6.15
N LEU A 46 5.51 -10.28 -6.00
CA LEU A 46 5.06 -11.14 -4.89
C LEU A 46 5.78 -12.48 -4.88
N SER A 47 5.95 -13.10 -6.06
CA SER A 47 6.75 -14.33 -6.18
C SER A 47 8.19 -14.10 -5.77
N GLY A 48 8.80 -12.98 -6.15
CA GLY A 48 10.16 -12.62 -5.73
C GLY A 48 10.32 -12.44 -4.21
N PHE A 49 9.34 -11.83 -3.52
CA PHE A 49 9.37 -11.71 -2.05
C PHE A 49 9.23 -13.07 -1.36
N PHE A 50 8.40 -13.96 -1.91
CA PHE A 50 8.24 -15.32 -1.40
C PHE A 50 9.49 -16.17 -1.60
N GLU A 51 10.09 -16.14 -2.79
CA GLU A 51 11.35 -16.83 -3.11
C GLU A 51 12.52 -16.38 -2.21
N GLN A 52 12.50 -15.12 -1.78
CA GLN A 52 13.47 -14.56 -0.84
C GLN A 52 13.13 -14.82 0.64
N ASN A 53 12.06 -15.55 0.95
CA ASN A 53 11.54 -15.78 2.30
C ASN A 53 11.19 -14.50 3.08
N LEU A 54 10.92 -13.39 2.39
CA LEU A 54 10.51 -12.12 3.01
C LEU A 54 9.04 -12.15 3.42
N ILE A 55 8.24 -12.95 2.71
CA ILE A 55 6.85 -13.25 3.04
C ILE A 55 6.63 -14.77 3.02
N ASN A 56 5.67 -15.26 3.82
CA ASN A 56 5.24 -16.65 3.78
C ASN A 56 4.08 -16.88 2.80
N GLN A 57 3.71 -18.14 2.60
CA GLN A 57 2.64 -18.53 1.66
C GLN A 57 1.30 -17.81 1.94
N LYS A 58 0.89 -17.74 3.21
CA LYS A 58 -0.35 -17.07 3.61
C LYS A 58 -0.32 -15.57 3.31
N GLN A 59 0.83 -14.92 3.53
CA GLN A 59 1.02 -13.50 3.22
C GLN A 59 0.99 -13.26 1.71
N LYS A 60 1.62 -14.16 0.92
CA LYS A 60 1.58 -14.11 -0.54
C LYS A 60 0.16 -14.22 -1.08
N GLU A 61 -0.60 -15.23 -0.66
CA GLU A 61 -1.99 -15.43 -1.09
C GLU A 61 -2.86 -14.20 -0.83
N LYS A 62 -2.71 -13.58 0.35
CA LYS A 62 -3.46 -12.37 0.71
C LYS A 62 -3.07 -11.15 -0.12
N LEU A 63 -1.79 -11.01 -0.46
CA LEU A 63 -1.33 -9.97 -1.37
C LEU A 63 -1.82 -10.20 -2.80
N GLU A 64 -1.91 -11.44 -3.26
CA GLU A 64 -2.47 -11.80 -4.57
C GLU A 64 -3.98 -11.53 -4.63
N GLU A 65 -4.74 -11.88 -3.59
CA GLU A 65 -6.17 -11.54 -3.46
C GLU A 65 -6.37 -10.02 -3.52
N PHE A 66 -5.53 -9.26 -2.80
CA PHE A 66 -5.64 -7.81 -2.81
C PHE A 66 -5.25 -7.22 -4.16
N GLN A 67 -4.24 -7.76 -4.83
CA GLN A 67 -3.90 -7.35 -6.19
C GLN A 67 -5.08 -7.56 -7.14
N ALA A 68 -5.70 -8.74 -7.10
CA ALA A 68 -6.85 -9.04 -7.96
C ALA A 68 -8.03 -8.09 -7.70
N TYR A 69 -8.28 -7.75 -6.42
CA TYR A 69 -9.27 -6.73 -6.04
C TYR A 69 -8.93 -5.37 -6.67
N ILE A 70 -7.68 -4.92 -6.56
CA ILE A 70 -7.24 -3.65 -7.16
C ILE A 70 -7.33 -3.67 -8.70
N ASP A 71 -6.92 -4.76 -9.35
CA ASP A 71 -6.97 -4.93 -10.80
C ASP A 71 -8.42 -4.88 -11.32
N GLU A 72 -9.39 -5.46 -10.58
CA GLU A 72 -10.82 -5.35 -10.87
C GLU A 72 -11.32 -3.89 -10.74
N LYS A 73 -10.71 -3.12 -9.84
CA LYS A 73 -11.04 -1.72 -9.58
C LYS A 73 -10.11 -0.73 -10.29
N ALA A 74 -9.43 -1.13 -11.36
CA ALA A 74 -8.44 -0.32 -12.09
C ALA A 74 -8.95 1.04 -12.66
N ASN A 75 -10.21 1.42 -12.40
CA ASN A 75 -10.79 2.72 -12.68
C ASN A 75 -11.55 3.26 -11.45
N LEU A 76 -10.98 3.16 -10.25
CA LEU A 76 -11.56 3.81 -9.08
C LEU A 76 -11.74 5.31 -9.35
N ASP A 77 -12.93 5.80 -9.02
CA ASP A 77 -13.23 7.23 -8.94
C ASP A 77 -12.19 7.95 -8.04
N ASP A 78 -11.81 9.16 -8.45
CA ASP A 78 -10.92 10.06 -7.70
C ASP A 78 -11.53 10.54 -6.37
N ASN A 79 -12.82 10.30 -6.16
CA ASN A 79 -13.49 10.56 -4.91
C ASN A 79 -12.99 9.61 -3.81
N LEU A 80 -11.96 10.05 -3.08
CA LEU A 80 -11.41 9.34 -1.93
C LEU A 80 -12.43 9.11 -0.79
N ASP A 81 -13.60 9.73 -0.80
CA ASP A 81 -14.69 9.44 0.16
C ASP A 81 -15.60 8.29 -0.28
N SER A 82 -15.39 7.72 -1.48
CA SER A 82 -16.24 6.66 -2.00
C SER A 82 -16.23 5.42 -1.11
N GLU A 83 -17.30 4.64 -1.20
CA GLU A 83 -17.40 3.37 -0.49
C GLU A 83 -16.26 2.42 -0.89
N GLU A 84 -15.86 2.46 -2.16
CA GLU A 84 -14.75 1.69 -2.69
C GLU A 84 -13.40 2.10 -2.08
N TRP A 85 -13.15 3.40 -1.89
CA TRP A 85 -11.94 3.87 -1.22
C TRP A 85 -11.92 3.48 0.25
N ASN A 86 -13.06 3.55 0.93
CA ASN A 86 -13.17 3.09 2.31
C ASN A 86 -12.91 1.58 2.44
N LYS A 87 -13.44 0.77 1.51
CA LYS A 87 -13.13 -0.67 1.45
C LYS A 87 -11.65 -0.93 1.16
N THR A 88 -11.07 -0.18 0.22
CA THR A 88 -9.65 -0.29 -0.15
C THR A 88 -8.75 0.02 1.05
N ARG A 89 -9.05 1.05 1.84
CA ARG A 89 -8.36 1.38 3.10
C ARG A 89 -8.44 0.23 4.10
N LEU A 90 -9.63 -0.34 4.29
CA LEU A 90 -9.83 -1.44 5.24
C LEU A 90 -9.03 -2.69 4.85
N ILE A 91 -9.08 -3.09 3.57
CA ILE A 91 -8.32 -4.24 3.08
C ILE A 91 -6.81 -3.98 3.24
N ALA A 92 -6.33 -2.78 2.92
CA ALA A 92 -4.92 -2.43 3.14
C ALA A 92 -4.51 -2.51 4.63
N LYS A 93 -5.37 -2.06 5.56
CA LYS A 93 -5.15 -2.21 7.02
C LYS A 93 -5.03 -3.68 7.41
N GLU A 94 -5.88 -4.56 6.87
CA GLU A 94 -5.83 -6.00 7.13
C GLU A 94 -4.54 -6.64 6.60
N ILE A 95 -4.11 -6.28 5.39
CA ILE A 95 -2.85 -6.76 4.81
C ILE A 95 -1.65 -6.32 5.67
N LEU A 96 -1.62 -5.09 6.17
CA LEU A 96 -0.56 -4.64 7.09
C LEU A 96 -0.50 -5.48 8.37
N ILE A 97 -1.65 -5.89 8.92
CA ILE A 97 -1.69 -6.78 10.10
C ILE A 97 -1.10 -8.15 9.74
N ILE A 98 -1.46 -8.71 8.58
CA ILE A 98 -0.96 -10.00 8.09
C ILE A 98 0.55 -9.96 7.83
N LEU A 99 1.07 -8.83 7.37
CA LEU A 99 2.50 -8.56 7.20
C LEU A 99 3.22 -8.21 8.51
N LYS A 100 2.50 -8.10 9.64
CA LYS A 100 3.03 -7.61 10.94
C LYS A 100 3.65 -6.21 10.83
N ALA A 101 3.10 -5.39 9.94
CA ALA A 101 3.54 -4.03 9.63
C ALA A 101 2.52 -2.97 10.08
N ASN A 102 1.46 -3.35 10.80
CA ASN A 102 0.39 -2.44 11.25
C ASN A 102 0.83 -1.40 12.29
N ASN A 103 2.02 -1.57 12.90
CA ASN A 103 2.60 -0.60 13.83
C ASN A 103 3.61 0.35 13.16
N TYR A 104 3.78 0.26 11.84
CA TYR A 104 4.67 1.14 11.10
C TYR A 104 3.92 2.40 10.68
N ARG A 105 4.61 3.54 10.72
CA ARG A 105 4.13 4.78 10.09
C ARG A 105 5.14 5.34 9.12
N VAL A 106 4.61 6.05 8.14
CA VAL A 106 5.38 6.82 7.15
C VAL A 106 5.29 8.28 7.54
N TYR A 107 6.42 8.99 7.50
CA TYR A 107 6.49 10.41 7.78
C TYR A 107 7.10 11.13 6.58
N LEU A 108 6.57 12.31 6.26
CA LEU A 108 7.25 13.22 5.34
C LEU A 108 8.41 13.87 6.08
N ASP A 109 9.58 13.89 5.46
CA ASP A 109 10.67 14.71 5.94
C ASP A 109 10.42 16.21 5.65
N LYS A 110 11.28 17.07 6.19
CA LYS A 110 11.20 18.53 6.01
C LYS A 110 11.35 18.99 4.55
N SER A 111 11.75 18.10 3.64
CA SER A 111 11.85 18.37 2.20
C SER A 111 10.60 17.92 1.41
N GLY A 112 9.58 17.40 2.11
CA GLY A 112 8.38 16.84 1.47
C GLY A 112 8.64 15.47 0.83
N LYS A 113 9.76 14.81 1.17
CA LYS A 113 10.11 13.47 0.65
C LYS A 113 9.79 12.40 1.68
N PHE A 114 9.36 11.24 1.20
CA PHE A 114 8.97 10.10 2.04
C PHE A 114 10.15 9.56 2.84
N TRP A 115 10.08 9.69 4.16
CA TRP A 115 11.02 9.03 5.04
C TRP A 115 10.51 7.66 5.47
N GLU A 116 11.46 6.76 5.69
CA GLU A 116 11.33 5.31 5.87
C GLU A 116 10.20 4.89 6.83
N PRO A 117 9.58 3.71 6.62
CA PRO A 117 8.58 3.21 7.56
C PRO A 117 9.28 2.95 8.91
N LYS A 118 8.77 3.56 9.98
CA LYS A 118 9.32 3.37 11.34
C LYS A 118 8.32 2.68 12.25
N LEU A 119 8.81 1.71 13.01
CA LEU A 119 8.07 1.08 14.09
C LEU A 119 7.75 2.13 15.16
N ILE A 120 6.47 2.26 15.53
CA ILE A 120 6.08 2.98 16.74
C ILE A 120 6.11 1.98 17.90
N MET A 121 6.90 2.31 18.94
CA MET A 121 6.91 1.59 20.22
C MET A 121 5.82 2.12 21.14
#